data_AF-A0A7X3HLX8-F1
#
_entry.id   AF-A0A7X3HLX8-F1
#
_cell.length_a   1.000
_cell.length_b   1.000
_cell.length_c   1.000
_cell.angle_alpha   90.00
_cell.angle_beta   90.00
_cell.angle_gamma   90.00
#
_symmetry.space_group_name_H-M   'P 1'
#
loop_
_entity.id
_entity.type
_entity.pdbx_description
1 polymer ?
#
loop_
_entity_poly.entity_id
_entity_poly.type
_entity_poly.pdbx_seq_one_letter_code
_entity_poly.pdbx_strand_id
1 'polypeptide(L)'
;MLALVVESSLAAEFGTTEGPEPDNILELAEFLRRDPYDLELLISFGTSKGGSAGHIALAVRSDGAADETVYSANFYADRAPEHEGRFYTKELVVGVPKMEYLFKTTSSLDALAVFGLDYGEVYKRSVIGIRVFGMPSSEKQALVSYFSRINGDYHRHANNAEYHHGEVKYDYLRLNCAKVIGAAFKFGAGYERLEVNDPQLLRGRRVVAAATANVPTEMALKLMEQWNLRQYKMDVVLYKKFEASEYIEPREDPKVAFKNLPDRFPSVLSLDFRREQGEYRDFDNLFAMYLLYNLGRFSVRIDEATKRLRIEKEKEPMTYADAVSLAKTAAKSDSENYRRRALFQPAGIRIGEPASNRHLYHFPDIDSGPALR
;
A
#
# COMPACT_ATOMS: atom_id res chain seq x y z
N MET A 1 24.03 12.73 -50.27
CA MET A 1 23.83 11.52 -49.46
C MET A 1 23.35 11.98 -48.09
N LEU A 2 22.03 12.01 -47.86
CA LEU A 2 21.49 12.21 -46.51
C LEU A 2 21.65 10.89 -45.76
N ALA A 3 22.40 10.90 -44.66
CA ALA A 3 22.46 9.76 -43.76
C ALA A 3 21.17 9.75 -42.93
N LEU A 4 20.34 8.72 -43.12
CA LEU A 4 19.28 8.39 -42.17
C LEU A 4 19.94 7.97 -40.86
N VAL A 5 19.77 8.78 -39.82
CA VAL A 5 19.95 8.30 -38.44
C VAL A 5 18.75 7.41 -38.15
N VAL A 6 18.98 6.10 -38.16
CA VAL A 6 18.02 5.14 -37.62
C VAL A 6 18.16 5.23 -36.11
N GLU A 7 17.22 5.91 -35.46
CA GLU A 7 17.03 5.77 -34.01
C GLU A 7 16.63 4.32 -33.75
N SER A 8 17.60 3.54 -33.27
CA SER A 8 17.33 2.24 -32.68
C SER A 8 16.56 2.48 -31.39
N SER A 9 15.22 2.39 -31.44
CA SER A 9 14.40 2.27 -30.23
C SER A 9 14.79 0.98 -29.53
N LEU A 10 15.62 1.07 -28.49
CA LEU A 10 15.87 -0.04 -27.59
C LEU A 10 14.50 -0.45 -27.03
N ALA A 11 14.11 -1.72 -27.19
CA ALA A 11 12.88 -2.24 -26.63
C ALA A 11 12.92 -2.04 -25.10
N ALA A 12 11.84 -1.50 -24.53
CA ALA A 12 11.75 -1.30 -23.09
C ALA A 12 11.91 -2.65 -22.35
N GLU A 13 12.68 -2.63 -21.26
CA GLU A 13 13.01 -3.84 -20.50
C GLU A 13 11.91 -4.18 -19.48
N PHE A 14 11.85 -5.44 -19.06
CA PHE A 14 10.88 -5.87 -18.04
C PHE A 14 11.05 -5.07 -16.75
N GLY A 15 9.93 -4.61 -16.18
CA GLY A 15 9.95 -3.79 -14.96
C GLY A 15 10.30 -2.33 -15.19
N THR A 16 10.18 -1.87 -16.43
CA THR A 16 10.19 -0.45 -16.83
C THR A 16 8.83 -0.05 -17.41
N THR A 17 8.55 1.26 -17.45
CA THR A 17 7.35 1.75 -18.15
C THR A 17 7.37 1.31 -19.61
N GLU A 18 6.21 0.92 -20.15
CA GLU A 18 6.02 0.38 -21.51
C GLU A 18 6.81 -0.92 -21.82
N GLY A 19 7.52 -1.47 -20.83
CA GLY A 19 8.20 -2.75 -20.95
C GLY A 19 7.22 -3.95 -20.95
N PRO A 20 7.70 -5.17 -21.24
CA PRO A 20 6.89 -6.37 -21.14
C PRO A 20 6.25 -6.54 -19.76
N GLU A 21 4.98 -6.93 -19.75
CA GLU A 21 4.20 -7.26 -18.55
C GLU A 21 4.28 -8.78 -18.26
N PRO A 22 4.00 -9.24 -17.03
CA PRO A 22 3.77 -10.65 -16.78
C PRO A 22 2.64 -11.19 -17.68
N ASP A 23 2.93 -12.25 -18.44
CA ASP A 23 2.00 -12.82 -19.42
C ASP A 23 0.75 -13.47 -18.79
N ASN A 24 0.75 -13.64 -17.47
CA ASN A 24 -0.28 -14.35 -16.72
C ASN A 24 -1.04 -13.49 -15.71
N ILE A 25 -1.06 -12.16 -15.92
CA ILE A 25 -1.86 -11.24 -15.10
C ILE A 25 -3.33 -11.70 -15.01
N LEU A 26 -3.94 -12.09 -16.15
CA LEU A 26 -5.34 -12.52 -16.17
C LEU A 26 -5.56 -13.81 -15.37
N GLU A 27 -4.68 -14.79 -15.49
CA GLU A 27 -4.75 -16.05 -14.73
C GLU A 27 -4.70 -15.78 -13.21
N LEU A 28 -3.81 -14.87 -12.77
CA LEU A 28 -3.74 -14.47 -11.37
C LEU A 28 -5.00 -13.73 -10.93
N ALA A 29 -5.50 -12.79 -11.75
CA ALA A 29 -6.69 -12.02 -11.45
C ALA A 29 -7.90 -12.94 -11.24
N GLU A 30 -8.10 -13.89 -12.14
CA GLU A 30 -9.14 -14.92 -12.03
C GLU A 30 -8.98 -15.78 -10.78
N PHE A 31 -7.74 -16.20 -10.46
CA PHE A 31 -7.45 -16.96 -9.24
C PHE A 31 -7.86 -16.20 -7.98
N LEU A 32 -7.43 -14.94 -7.83
CA LEU A 32 -7.72 -14.12 -6.65
C LEU A 32 -9.22 -13.81 -6.52
N ARG A 33 -9.93 -13.69 -7.65
CA ARG A 33 -11.38 -13.40 -7.73
C ARG A 33 -12.29 -14.60 -7.49
N ARG A 34 -11.74 -15.83 -7.37
CA ARG A 34 -12.51 -17.02 -6.93
C ARG A 34 -13.13 -16.81 -5.56
N ASP A 35 -12.45 -16.07 -4.70
CA ASP A 35 -13.00 -15.59 -3.45
C ASP A 35 -13.97 -14.42 -3.73
N PRO A 36 -15.21 -14.45 -3.23
CA PRO A 36 -16.21 -13.42 -3.51
C PRO A 36 -16.05 -12.20 -2.58
N TYR A 37 -14.85 -11.59 -2.55
CA TYR A 37 -14.66 -10.33 -1.84
C TYR A 37 -15.32 -9.17 -2.59
N ASP A 38 -15.72 -8.15 -1.85
CA ASP A 38 -16.50 -7.00 -2.32
C ASP A 38 -15.63 -5.75 -2.57
N LEU A 39 -14.60 -5.59 -1.75
CA LEU A 39 -13.61 -4.52 -1.87
C LEU A 39 -12.24 -5.01 -1.40
N GLU A 40 -11.20 -4.28 -1.76
CA GLU A 40 -9.86 -4.48 -1.24
C GLU A 40 -9.19 -3.13 -0.95
N LEU A 41 -8.84 -2.91 0.31
CA LEU A 41 -8.10 -1.73 0.74
C LEU A 41 -6.60 -1.99 0.53
N LEU A 42 -6.00 -1.23 -0.37
CA LEU A 42 -4.61 -1.39 -0.80
C LEU A 42 -3.73 -0.39 -0.04
N ILE A 43 -2.73 -0.88 0.69
CA ILE A 43 -1.78 -0.08 1.45
C ILE A 43 -0.38 -0.30 0.85
N SER A 44 0.11 0.69 0.11
CA SER A 44 1.43 0.63 -0.52
C SER A 44 2.53 1.05 0.47
N PHE A 45 3.71 0.43 0.38
CA PHE A 45 4.82 0.63 1.30
C PHE A 45 5.54 1.98 1.05
N GLY A 46 6.24 2.47 2.08
CA GLY A 46 6.95 3.74 2.02
C GLY A 46 8.30 3.62 1.30
N THR A 47 8.56 4.53 0.36
CA THR A 47 9.76 4.54 -0.52
C THR A 47 10.74 5.68 -0.25
N SER A 48 10.50 6.55 0.73
CA SER A 48 11.43 7.65 1.05
C SER A 48 12.41 7.25 2.16
N LYS A 49 13.67 7.66 2.02
CA LYS A 49 14.66 7.63 3.11
C LYS A 49 14.23 8.66 4.17
N GLY A 50 14.03 8.22 5.41
CA GLY A 50 13.49 9.07 6.48
C GLY A 50 11.98 8.91 6.72
N GLY A 51 11.28 8.13 5.89
CA GLY A 51 9.92 7.66 6.14
C GLY A 51 8.86 8.25 5.19
N SER A 52 8.04 7.36 4.63
CA SER A 52 6.81 7.68 3.91
C SER A 52 5.68 6.96 4.64
N ALA A 53 4.53 7.60 4.70
CA ALA A 53 3.30 7.04 5.26
C ALA A 53 2.75 5.84 4.51
N GLY A 54 3.43 5.44 3.45
CA GLY A 54 2.85 4.62 2.42
C GLY A 54 1.80 5.42 1.66
N HIS A 55 0.99 4.68 0.94
CA HIS A 55 -0.17 5.20 0.23
C HIS A 55 -1.35 4.28 0.48
N ILE A 56 -2.57 4.81 0.39
CA ILE A 56 -3.78 4.00 0.52
C ILE A 56 -4.73 4.26 -0.63
N ALA A 57 -5.22 3.18 -1.21
CA ALA A 57 -6.17 3.16 -2.31
C ALA A 57 -7.25 2.11 -2.05
N LEU A 58 -8.35 2.18 -2.77
CA LEU A 58 -9.49 1.29 -2.58
C LEU A 58 -9.91 0.65 -3.90
N ALA A 59 -9.71 -0.66 -4.02
CA ALA A 59 -10.28 -1.45 -5.09
C ALA A 59 -11.75 -1.77 -4.79
N VAL A 60 -12.67 -1.35 -5.65
CA VAL A 60 -14.10 -1.66 -5.53
C VAL A 60 -14.48 -2.67 -6.61
N ARG A 61 -15.03 -3.81 -6.19
CA ARG A 61 -15.54 -4.83 -7.11
C ARG A 61 -16.95 -4.50 -7.56
N SER A 62 -17.08 -4.17 -8.83
CA SER A 62 -18.39 -3.98 -9.48
C SER A 62 -18.92 -5.30 -10.03
N ASP A 63 -20.23 -5.50 -9.92
CA ASP A 63 -20.90 -6.70 -10.40
C ASP A 63 -20.77 -6.77 -11.94
N GLY A 64 -20.28 -7.90 -12.45
CA GLY A 64 -20.10 -8.13 -13.90
C GLY A 64 -18.86 -7.49 -14.54
N ALA A 65 -18.07 -6.68 -13.82
CA ALA A 65 -16.81 -6.14 -14.33
C ALA A 65 -15.72 -7.22 -14.34
N ALA A 66 -14.85 -7.22 -15.37
CA ALA A 66 -13.75 -8.19 -15.50
C ALA A 66 -12.64 -7.98 -14.46
N ASP A 67 -12.44 -6.73 -14.00
CA ASP A 67 -11.46 -6.33 -12.99
C ASP A 67 -12.11 -5.37 -11.98
N GLU A 68 -11.49 -5.19 -10.82
CA GLU A 68 -11.88 -4.14 -9.88
C GLU A 68 -11.35 -2.77 -10.34
N THR A 69 -12.02 -1.68 -9.95
CA THR A 69 -11.49 -0.32 -10.13
C THR A 69 -10.85 0.14 -8.83
N VAL A 70 -9.56 0.48 -8.89
CA VAL A 70 -8.80 1.09 -7.80
C VAL A 70 -8.97 2.59 -7.83
N TYR A 71 -9.53 3.13 -6.75
CA TYR A 71 -9.64 4.56 -6.48
C TYR A 71 -8.50 5.01 -5.57
N SER A 72 -7.69 5.94 -6.06
CA SER A 72 -6.47 6.40 -5.40
C SER A 72 -6.42 7.92 -5.41
N ALA A 73 -6.01 8.54 -4.30
CA ALA A 73 -5.81 9.98 -4.28
C ALA A 73 -4.54 10.34 -5.05
N ASN A 74 -4.66 11.25 -6.01
CA ASN A 74 -3.58 11.71 -6.85
C ASN A 74 -2.72 12.76 -6.13
N PHE A 75 -1.46 12.40 -5.86
CA PHE A 75 -0.49 13.27 -5.21
C PHE A 75 -0.26 14.58 -5.97
N TYR A 76 -0.31 14.54 -7.31
CA TYR A 76 -0.03 15.69 -8.17
C TYR A 76 -1.24 16.58 -8.41
N ALA A 77 -2.43 16.23 -7.90
CA ALA A 77 -3.62 17.08 -7.92
C ALA A 77 -3.60 18.15 -6.82
N ASP A 78 -2.43 18.74 -6.55
CA ASP A 78 -2.18 19.75 -5.52
C ASP A 78 -2.23 21.19 -6.05
N ARG A 79 -2.38 21.33 -7.38
CA ARG A 79 -2.38 22.60 -8.13
C ARG A 79 -1.06 23.35 -8.07
N ALA A 80 0.05 22.66 -7.84
CA ALA A 80 1.37 23.26 -7.92
C ALA A 80 1.75 23.53 -9.39
N PRO A 81 2.17 24.76 -9.77
CA PRO A 81 2.53 25.07 -11.15
C PRO A 81 3.63 24.17 -11.72
N GLU A 82 4.54 23.68 -10.87
CA GLU A 82 5.61 22.74 -11.25
C GLU A 82 5.11 21.34 -11.62
N HIS A 83 3.86 21.00 -11.31
CA HIS A 83 3.24 19.73 -11.67
C HIS A 83 2.39 19.83 -12.95
N GLU A 84 1.92 21.03 -13.28
CA GLU A 84 1.10 21.28 -14.46
C GLU A 84 1.87 20.93 -15.75
N GLY A 85 1.26 20.10 -16.60
CA GLY A 85 1.87 19.62 -17.85
C GLY A 85 3.02 18.60 -17.68
N ARG A 86 3.42 18.26 -16.45
CA ARG A 86 4.46 17.27 -16.15
C ARG A 86 3.90 15.98 -15.56
N PHE A 87 2.80 16.09 -14.83
CA PHE A 87 2.10 14.98 -14.20
C PHE A 87 0.61 15.01 -14.53
N TYR A 88 -0.05 13.87 -14.36
CA TYR A 88 -1.49 13.80 -14.45
C TYR A 88 -2.10 14.58 -13.28
N THR A 89 -2.81 15.68 -13.55
CA THR A 89 -3.42 16.53 -12.51
C THR A 89 -4.94 16.72 -12.71
N LYS A 90 -5.52 16.01 -13.68
CA LYS A 90 -6.92 16.17 -14.09
C LYS A 90 -7.90 15.75 -13.00
N GLU A 91 -7.62 14.68 -12.26
CA GLU A 91 -8.50 14.19 -11.20
C GLU A 91 -7.77 14.14 -9.86
N LEU A 92 -8.48 14.48 -8.77
CA LEU A 92 -7.99 14.34 -7.40
C LEU A 92 -8.05 12.89 -6.91
N VAL A 93 -9.03 12.13 -7.37
CA VAL A 93 -9.18 10.70 -7.15
C VAL A 93 -9.15 10.00 -8.50
N VAL A 94 -8.06 9.30 -8.80
CA VAL A 94 -7.90 8.53 -10.03
C VAL A 94 -8.53 7.16 -9.90
N GLY A 95 -9.09 6.65 -10.99
CA GLY A 95 -9.69 5.33 -11.10
C GLY A 95 -9.02 4.52 -12.21
N VAL A 96 -8.38 3.40 -11.86
CA VAL A 96 -7.75 2.48 -12.85
C VAL A 96 -8.10 1.02 -12.54
N PRO A 97 -8.04 0.10 -13.52
CA PRO A 97 -8.16 -1.34 -13.23
C PRO A 97 -7.14 -1.82 -12.18
N LYS A 98 -7.53 -2.70 -11.26
CA LYS A 98 -6.64 -3.18 -10.19
C LYS A 98 -5.40 -3.89 -10.73
N MET A 99 -5.55 -4.66 -11.81
CA MET A 99 -4.38 -5.30 -12.42
C MET A 99 -3.45 -4.29 -13.08
N GLU A 100 -4.00 -3.18 -13.60
CA GLU A 100 -3.20 -2.04 -14.06
C GLU A 100 -2.45 -1.38 -12.91
N TYR A 101 -3.17 -1.05 -11.84
CA TYR A 101 -2.62 -0.47 -10.63
C TYR A 101 -1.45 -1.28 -10.06
N LEU A 102 -1.61 -2.61 -10.00
CA LEU A 102 -0.61 -3.49 -9.39
C LEU A 102 0.53 -3.88 -10.34
N PHE A 103 0.23 -4.37 -11.55
CA PHE A 103 1.16 -5.20 -12.32
C PHE A 103 1.47 -4.74 -13.75
N LYS A 104 0.73 -3.76 -14.29
CA LYS A 104 0.97 -3.31 -15.67
C LYS A 104 2.10 -2.30 -15.76
N THR A 105 2.64 -2.17 -16.96
CA THR A 105 3.69 -1.21 -17.32
C THR A 105 3.15 -0.07 -18.19
N THR A 106 1.86 -0.08 -18.49
CA THR A 106 1.15 0.95 -19.26
C THR A 106 -0.04 1.48 -18.47
N SER A 107 -0.42 2.73 -18.72
CA SER A 107 -1.58 3.36 -18.08
C SER A 107 -2.70 3.64 -19.07
N SER A 108 -3.94 3.46 -18.62
CA SER A 108 -5.16 3.86 -19.32
C SER A 108 -5.57 5.32 -19.06
N LEU A 109 -4.94 6.02 -18.11
CA LEU A 109 -5.31 7.40 -17.75
C LEU A 109 -4.83 8.43 -18.77
N ASP A 110 -3.51 8.54 -18.93
CA ASP A 110 -2.82 9.54 -19.75
C ASP A 110 -1.33 9.20 -19.79
N ALA A 111 -0.59 9.71 -20.78
CA ALA A 111 0.87 9.60 -20.83
C ALA A 111 1.56 10.30 -19.65
N LEU A 112 0.87 11.23 -18.97
CA LEU A 112 1.36 11.92 -17.79
C LEU A 112 1.19 11.13 -16.49
N ALA A 113 0.53 9.95 -16.50
CA ALA A 113 0.46 9.08 -15.32
C ALA A 113 1.87 8.62 -14.88
N VAL A 114 2.00 8.22 -13.62
CA VAL A 114 3.28 7.86 -13.01
C VAL A 114 3.36 6.35 -12.72
N PHE A 115 4.33 5.70 -13.35
CA PHE A 115 4.67 4.30 -13.07
C PHE A 115 5.21 4.16 -11.64
N GLY A 116 4.71 3.19 -10.88
CA GLY A 116 5.01 3.03 -9.46
C GLY A 116 4.26 3.99 -8.53
N LEU A 117 3.17 4.59 -9.00
CA LEU A 117 2.25 5.41 -8.21
C LEU A 117 0.80 5.30 -8.68
N ASP A 118 0.54 5.64 -9.95
CA ASP A 118 -0.80 5.56 -10.55
C ASP A 118 -1.08 4.17 -11.12
N TYR A 119 -0.03 3.49 -11.59
CA TYR A 119 -0.04 2.14 -12.12
C TYR A 119 1.28 1.42 -11.84
N GLY A 120 1.30 0.09 -11.92
CA GLY A 120 2.52 -0.70 -11.74
C GLY A 120 3.18 -0.55 -10.36
N GLU A 121 2.40 -0.39 -9.30
CA GLU A 121 2.90 -0.14 -7.93
C GLU A 121 3.91 -1.18 -7.45
N VAL A 122 3.72 -2.47 -7.79
CA VAL A 122 4.62 -3.53 -7.32
C VAL A 122 6.04 -3.41 -7.87
N TYR A 123 6.26 -2.64 -8.93
CA TYR A 123 7.61 -2.38 -9.42
C TYR A 123 8.39 -1.41 -8.51
N LYS A 124 7.70 -0.51 -7.81
CA LYS A 124 8.30 0.48 -6.90
C LYS A 124 8.32 0.01 -5.45
N ARG A 125 7.27 -0.70 -5.01
CA ARG A 125 7.00 -0.98 -3.59
C ARG A 125 6.06 -2.17 -3.39
N SER A 126 6.09 -2.81 -2.22
CA SER A 126 5.10 -3.81 -1.83
C SER A 126 3.75 -3.15 -1.53
N VAL A 127 2.67 -3.93 -1.65
CA VAL A 127 1.29 -3.51 -1.36
C VAL A 127 0.61 -4.58 -0.50
N ILE A 128 -0.04 -4.16 0.58
CA ILE A 128 -0.94 -5.01 1.38
C ILE A 128 -2.38 -4.74 0.92
N GLY A 129 -3.09 -5.78 0.49
CA GLY A 129 -4.52 -5.71 0.19
C GLY A 129 -5.34 -6.36 1.29
N ILE A 130 -6.19 -5.58 1.97
CA ILE A 130 -7.16 -6.10 2.93
C ILE A 130 -8.48 -6.30 2.19
N ARG A 131 -8.85 -7.56 1.92
CA ARG A 131 -10.09 -7.92 1.23
C ARG A 131 -11.23 -8.00 2.24
N VAL A 132 -12.38 -7.44 1.89
CA VAL A 132 -13.59 -7.45 2.74
C VAL A 132 -14.71 -8.18 2.04
N PHE A 133 -15.47 -8.96 2.81
CA PHE A 133 -16.52 -9.85 2.32
C PHE A 133 -17.84 -9.55 3.03
N GLY A 134 -18.94 -9.64 2.29
CA GLY A 134 -20.29 -9.42 2.79
C GLY A 134 -20.72 -7.96 2.80
N MET A 135 -20.02 -7.08 2.08
CA MET A 135 -20.40 -5.67 1.99
C MET A 135 -21.57 -5.50 1.01
N PRO A 136 -22.65 -4.81 1.40
CA PRO A 136 -23.78 -4.55 0.49
C PRO A 136 -23.37 -3.75 -0.74
N SER A 137 -23.96 -4.06 -1.90
CA SER A 137 -23.71 -3.30 -3.15
C SER A 137 -24.04 -1.82 -3.01
N SER A 138 -24.98 -1.44 -2.14
CA SER A 138 -25.29 -0.03 -1.85
C SER A 138 -24.13 0.72 -1.20
N GLU A 139 -23.34 0.07 -0.32
CA GLU A 139 -22.15 0.69 0.27
C GLU A 139 -21.06 0.88 -0.78
N LYS A 140 -20.82 -0.12 -1.65
CA LYS A 140 -19.88 0.00 -2.78
C LYS A 140 -20.25 1.16 -3.70
N GLN A 141 -21.53 1.28 -4.07
CA GLN A 141 -22.03 2.36 -4.91
C GLN A 141 -21.89 3.74 -4.24
N ALA A 142 -22.15 3.81 -2.92
CA ALA A 142 -21.99 5.04 -2.16
C ALA A 142 -20.53 5.52 -2.14
N LEU A 143 -19.56 4.61 -1.99
CA LEU A 143 -18.13 4.92 -2.05
C LEU A 143 -17.73 5.50 -3.41
N VAL A 144 -18.10 4.82 -4.51
CA VAL A 144 -17.81 5.29 -5.88
C VAL A 144 -18.45 6.65 -6.17
N SER A 145 -19.70 6.84 -5.74
CA SER A 145 -20.41 8.11 -5.87
C SER A 145 -19.71 9.22 -5.10
N TYR A 146 -19.19 8.93 -3.91
CA TYR A 146 -18.48 9.90 -3.10
C TYR A 146 -17.12 10.28 -3.68
N PHE A 147 -16.37 9.34 -4.26
CA PHE A 147 -15.15 9.67 -5.00
C PHE A 147 -15.44 10.59 -6.19
N SER A 148 -16.52 10.32 -6.92
CA SER A 148 -16.97 11.19 -8.02
C SER A 148 -17.34 12.59 -7.53
N ARG A 149 -17.96 12.70 -6.34
CA ARG A 149 -18.24 13.98 -5.69
C ARG A 149 -16.96 14.73 -5.36
N ILE A 150 -15.96 14.07 -4.76
CA ILE A 150 -14.66 14.69 -4.43
C ILE A 150 -14.00 15.28 -5.68
N ASN A 151 -14.03 14.55 -6.81
CA ASN A 151 -13.54 15.08 -8.09
C ASN A 151 -14.37 16.27 -8.58
N GLY A 152 -15.71 16.21 -8.50
CA GLY A 152 -16.56 17.35 -8.82
C GLY A 152 -16.26 18.60 -7.98
N ASP A 153 -15.95 18.42 -6.70
CA ASP A 153 -15.54 19.48 -5.80
C ASP A 153 -14.13 20.01 -6.13
N TYR A 154 -13.19 19.13 -6.47
CA TYR A 154 -11.87 19.50 -6.99
C TYR A 154 -12.00 20.37 -8.25
N HIS A 155 -12.75 19.92 -9.26
CA HIS A 155 -12.95 20.64 -10.54
C HIS A 155 -13.56 22.02 -10.36
N ARG A 156 -14.52 22.17 -9.43
CA ARG A 156 -15.18 23.46 -9.14
C ARG A 156 -14.37 24.37 -8.22
N HIS A 157 -13.19 23.96 -7.77
CA HIS A 157 -12.44 24.66 -6.71
C HIS A 157 -13.29 24.89 -5.46
N ALA A 158 -14.08 23.88 -5.07
CA ALA A 158 -14.89 23.97 -3.88
C ALA A 158 -14.01 24.22 -2.65
N ASN A 159 -14.51 25.02 -1.72
CA ASN A 159 -13.84 25.34 -0.47
C ASN A 159 -14.73 24.97 0.70
N ASN A 160 -14.13 24.48 1.79
CA ASN A 160 -14.83 24.16 3.03
C ASN A 160 -15.98 23.15 2.84
N ALA A 161 -15.68 22.06 2.12
CA ALA A 161 -16.58 20.93 2.02
C ALA A 161 -16.73 20.25 3.40
N GLU A 162 -17.81 19.47 3.59
CA GLU A 162 -18.09 18.79 4.88
C GLU A 162 -16.96 17.89 5.38
N TYR A 163 -16.11 17.42 4.47
CA TYR A 163 -14.99 16.52 4.74
C TYR A 163 -13.63 17.22 4.75
N HIS A 164 -13.56 18.52 4.42
CA HIS A 164 -12.29 19.23 4.30
C HIS A 164 -12.44 20.75 4.44
N HIS A 165 -11.73 21.32 5.41
CA HIS A 165 -11.55 22.77 5.49
C HIS A 165 -10.49 23.26 4.50
N GLY A 166 -10.78 24.31 3.72
CA GLY A 166 -9.91 24.83 2.65
C GLY A 166 -10.34 24.38 1.25
N GLU A 167 -9.53 24.75 0.24
CA GLU A 167 -9.74 24.35 -1.15
C GLU A 167 -9.56 22.84 -1.30
N VAL A 168 -10.49 22.19 -1.99
CA VAL A 168 -10.39 20.77 -2.33
C VAL A 168 -9.30 20.58 -3.36
N LYS A 169 -8.14 20.12 -2.89
CA LYS A 169 -6.96 19.69 -3.67
C LYS A 169 -6.09 18.81 -2.80
N TYR A 170 -5.18 18.06 -3.41
CA TYR A 170 -4.27 17.22 -2.64
C TYR A 170 -3.39 18.08 -1.72
N ASP A 171 -3.29 17.67 -0.46
CA ASP A 171 -2.38 18.23 0.52
C ASP A 171 -1.94 17.10 1.45
N TYR A 172 -0.64 16.83 1.48
CA TYR A 172 -0.05 15.71 2.24
C TYR A 172 -0.45 15.70 3.73
N LEU A 173 -0.68 16.87 4.31
CA LEU A 173 -1.06 17.00 5.73
C LEU A 173 -2.57 17.15 5.94
N ARG A 174 -3.31 17.67 4.94
CA ARG A 174 -4.71 18.09 5.14
C ARG A 174 -5.75 17.32 4.36
N LEU A 175 -5.49 16.95 3.11
CA LEU A 175 -6.37 16.15 2.24
C LEU A 175 -5.52 15.13 1.49
N ASN A 176 -4.95 14.22 2.25
CA ASN A 176 -4.13 13.13 1.74
C ASN A 176 -4.98 11.89 1.43
N CYS A 177 -4.34 10.83 0.94
CA CYS A 177 -5.00 9.57 0.58
C CYS A 177 -5.83 8.97 1.72
N ALA A 178 -5.28 8.92 2.94
CA ALA A 178 -5.99 8.38 4.10
C ALA A 178 -7.26 9.16 4.42
N LYS A 179 -7.22 10.50 4.30
CA LYS A 179 -8.41 11.33 4.51
C LYS A 179 -9.44 11.17 3.39
N VAL A 180 -9.01 11.09 2.14
CA VAL A 180 -9.92 10.87 0.99
C VAL A 180 -10.69 9.57 1.17
N ILE A 181 -9.99 8.47 1.48
CA ILE A 181 -10.63 7.17 1.74
C ILE A 181 -11.51 7.24 2.99
N GLY A 182 -11.00 7.76 4.10
CA GLY A 182 -11.77 7.90 5.34
C GLY A 182 -13.04 8.75 5.17
N ALA A 183 -12.96 9.84 4.41
CA ALA A 183 -14.11 10.68 4.10
C ALA A 183 -15.17 9.94 3.28
N ALA A 184 -14.77 9.17 2.27
CA ALA A 184 -15.70 8.35 1.50
C ALA A 184 -16.46 7.35 2.36
N PHE A 185 -15.78 6.68 3.31
CA PHE A 185 -16.45 5.80 4.26
C PHE A 185 -17.35 6.56 5.24
N LYS A 186 -16.84 7.61 5.88
CA LYS A 186 -17.56 8.35 6.92
C LYS A 186 -18.81 9.05 6.38
N PHE A 187 -18.64 9.84 5.33
CA PHE A 187 -19.67 10.73 4.81
C PHE A 187 -20.43 10.14 3.62
N GLY A 188 -19.81 9.22 2.88
CA GLY A 188 -20.46 8.53 1.75
C GLY A 188 -21.18 7.25 2.17
N ALA A 189 -20.47 6.34 2.84
CA ALA A 189 -20.98 4.99 3.14
C ALA A 189 -21.57 4.81 4.55
N GLY A 190 -21.76 5.89 5.31
CA GLY A 190 -22.43 5.83 6.62
C GLY A 190 -21.57 5.28 7.77
N TYR A 191 -20.25 5.47 7.72
CA TYR A 191 -19.34 5.06 8.79
C TYR A 191 -19.24 6.18 9.83
N GLU A 192 -20.36 6.51 10.48
CA GLU A 192 -20.49 7.69 11.35
C GLU A 192 -19.45 7.76 12.47
N ARG A 193 -19.11 6.60 13.04
CA ARG A 193 -18.12 6.42 14.11
C ARG A 193 -16.66 6.44 13.63
N LEU A 194 -16.43 6.43 12.33
CA LEU A 194 -15.07 6.55 11.79
C LEU A 194 -14.55 7.96 12.06
N GLU A 195 -13.43 8.04 12.79
CA GLU A 195 -12.75 9.29 13.04
C GLU A 195 -11.89 9.67 11.84
N VAL A 196 -12.24 10.79 11.21
CA VAL A 196 -11.48 11.40 10.12
C VAL A 196 -11.06 12.78 10.59
N ASN A 197 -9.76 12.97 10.81
CA ASN A 197 -9.26 14.19 11.41
C ASN A 197 -9.21 15.33 10.38
N ASP A 198 -9.64 16.52 10.81
CA ASP A 198 -9.23 17.77 10.19
C ASP A 198 -8.07 18.34 11.02
N PRO A 199 -6.87 18.54 10.45
CA PRO A 199 -5.78 19.13 11.19
C PRO A 199 -6.21 20.49 11.75
N GLN A 200 -6.14 20.65 13.08
CA GLN A 200 -6.57 21.89 13.72
C GLN A 200 -5.75 23.08 13.22
N LEU A 201 -6.45 24.17 12.92
CA LEU A 201 -5.91 25.43 12.42
C LEU A 201 -5.27 26.25 13.56
N LEU A 202 -4.35 25.66 14.32
CA LEU A 202 -3.50 26.44 15.20
C LEU A 202 -2.45 27.15 14.35
N ARG A 203 -2.69 28.45 14.10
CA ARG A 203 -1.82 29.35 13.35
C ARG A 203 -0.34 29.11 13.71
N GLY A 204 0.41 28.51 12.77
CA GLY A 204 1.86 28.68 12.70
C GLY A 204 2.79 27.50 13.03
N ARG A 205 2.33 26.29 13.37
CA ARG A 205 3.25 25.16 13.63
C ARG A 205 2.97 23.94 12.75
N ARG A 206 3.71 23.79 11.64
CA ARG A 206 3.75 22.60 10.75
C ARG A 206 3.91 21.27 11.51
N VAL A 207 4.52 21.31 12.69
CA VAL A 207 4.70 20.13 13.57
C VAL A 207 3.37 19.59 14.11
N VAL A 208 2.40 20.47 14.42
CA VAL A 208 1.07 20.05 14.92
C VAL A 208 0.27 19.39 13.81
N ALA A 209 0.27 19.97 12.60
CA ALA A 209 -0.42 19.40 11.45
C ALA A 209 0.11 18.02 11.07
N ALA A 210 1.43 17.79 11.15
CA ALA A 210 2.01 16.48 10.91
C ALA A 210 1.61 15.45 11.98
N ALA A 211 1.50 15.84 13.25
CA ALA A 211 1.09 14.94 14.33
C ALA A 211 -0.39 14.50 14.19
N THR A 212 -1.24 15.35 13.62
CA THR A 212 -2.69 15.11 13.48
C THR A 212 -3.12 14.63 12.09
N ALA A 213 -2.19 14.48 11.14
CA ALA A 213 -2.53 14.03 9.79
C ALA A 213 -3.05 12.59 9.84
N ASN A 214 -4.08 12.30 9.03
CA ASN A 214 -4.56 10.92 8.89
C ASN A 214 -3.46 10.08 8.23
N VAL A 215 -3.11 8.96 8.85
CA VAL A 215 -2.05 8.06 8.38
C VAL A 215 -2.67 6.85 7.68
N PRO A 216 -2.13 6.37 6.54
CA PRO A 216 -2.65 5.22 5.80
C PRO A 216 -2.92 3.98 6.67
N THR A 217 -1.92 3.50 7.42
CA THR A 217 -2.09 2.28 8.22
C THR A 217 -3.03 2.49 9.42
N GLU A 218 -3.01 3.67 10.06
CA GLU A 218 -3.96 4.00 11.13
C GLU A 218 -5.41 4.00 10.60
N MET A 219 -5.64 4.64 9.45
CA MET A 219 -6.95 4.65 8.80
C MET A 219 -7.41 3.25 8.42
N ALA A 220 -6.49 2.40 7.92
CA ALA A 220 -6.80 1.00 7.64
C ALA A 220 -7.24 0.24 8.90
N LEU A 221 -6.54 0.39 10.03
CA LEU A 221 -6.93 -0.25 11.29
C LEU A 221 -8.30 0.22 11.79
N LYS A 222 -8.58 1.53 11.69
CA LYS A 222 -9.89 2.10 12.02
C LYS A 222 -11.02 1.51 11.15
N LEU A 223 -10.78 1.36 9.85
CA LEU A 223 -11.72 0.74 8.93
C LEU A 223 -11.94 -0.74 9.23
N MET A 224 -10.88 -1.49 9.53
CA MET A 224 -10.97 -2.90 9.93
C MET A 224 -11.82 -3.09 11.19
N GLU A 225 -11.69 -2.21 12.17
CA GLU A 225 -12.57 -2.20 13.35
C GLU A 225 -14.02 -1.94 12.97
N GLN A 226 -14.29 -0.97 12.09
CA GLN A 226 -15.64 -0.67 11.61
C GLN A 226 -16.27 -1.83 10.81
N TRP A 227 -15.48 -2.55 10.02
CA TRP A 227 -15.92 -3.73 9.27
C TRP A 227 -16.20 -4.91 10.20
N ASN A 228 -15.38 -5.13 11.22
CA ASN A 228 -15.65 -6.12 12.24
C ASN A 228 -16.94 -5.81 13.03
N LEU A 229 -17.20 -4.55 13.37
CA LEU A 229 -18.46 -4.13 14.00
C LEU A 229 -19.69 -4.39 13.12
N ARG A 230 -19.51 -4.35 11.80
CA ARG A 230 -20.52 -4.71 10.79
C ARG A 230 -20.55 -6.21 10.47
N GLN A 231 -19.72 -7.00 11.14
CA GLN A 231 -19.57 -8.44 10.94
C GLN A 231 -19.11 -8.83 9.53
N TYR A 232 -18.43 -7.94 8.82
CA TYR A 232 -17.80 -8.28 7.56
C TYR A 232 -16.57 -9.14 7.80
N LYS A 233 -16.43 -10.18 6.99
CA LYS A 233 -15.22 -11.01 7.02
C LYS A 233 -14.09 -10.25 6.32
N MET A 234 -12.86 -10.48 6.79
CA MET A 234 -11.65 -9.91 6.21
C MET A 234 -10.60 -11.00 6.00
N ASP A 235 -9.80 -10.86 4.95
CA ASP A 235 -8.50 -11.52 4.83
C ASP A 235 -7.49 -10.60 4.13
N VAL A 236 -6.23 -11.00 4.07
CA VAL A 236 -5.13 -10.14 3.58
C VAL A 236 -4.31 -10.82 2.49
N VAL A 237 -3.99 -10.06 1.45
CA VAL A 237 -3.05 -10.45 0.38
C VAL A 237 -1.84 -9.54 0.43
N LEU A 238 -0.64 -10.11 0.39
CA LEU A 238 0.60 -9.34 0.24
C LEU A 238 1.08 -9.42 -1.22
N TYR A 239 1.10 -8.29 -1.92
CA TYR A 239 1.73 -8.15 -3.23
C TYR A 239 3.15 -7.63 -3.03
N LYS A 240 4.15 -8.48 -3.30
CA LYS A 240 5.56 -8.14 -3.05
C LYS A 240 6.14 -7.30 -4.17
N LYS A 241 6.99 -6.35 -3.77
CA LYS A 241 7.83 -5.57 -4.67
C LYS A 241 8.64 -6.48 -5.61
N PHE A 242 8.76 -6.07 -6.87
CA PHE A 242 9.73 -6.63 -7.81
C PHE A 242 11.10 -6.00 -7.59
N GLU A 243 11.99 -6.73 -6.93
CA GLU A 243 13.29 -6.19 -6.47
C GLU A 243 14.27 -5.86 -7.60
N ALA A 244 14.03 -6.37 -8.81
CA ALA A 244 14.93 -6.16 -9.95
C ALA A 244 14.52 -5.01 -10.88
N SER A 245 13.53 -4.17 -10.52
CA SER A 245 13.16 -3.02 -11.36
C SER A 245 14.29 -1.98 -11.43
N GLU A 246 14.87 -1.80 -12.61
CA GLU A 246 15.90 -0.79 -12.87
C GLU A 246 15.33 0.59 -13.20
N TYR A 247 14.00 0.71 -13.28
CA TYR A 247 13.35 1.94 -13.69
C TYR A 247 13.66 3.12 -12.77
N ILE A 248 13.93 4.27 -13.39
CA ILE A 248 14.12 5.57 -12.74
C ILE A 248 13.02 6.48 -13.27
N GLU A 249 12.19 7.04 -12.39
CA GLU A 249 11.19 8.04 -12.79
C GLU A 249 11.89 9.34 -13.21
N PRO A 250 11.92 9.69 -14.51
CA PRO A 250 12.68 10.84 -15.00
C PRO A 250 12.17 12.18 -14.48
N ARG A 251 10.97 12.26 -13.92
CA ARG A 251 10.38 13.50 -13.42
C ARG A 251 10.59 13.73 -11.92
N GLU A 252 10.92 12.70 -11.14
CA GLU A 252 11.15 12.78 -9.69
C GLU A 252 12.62 13.06 -9.38
N ASP A 253 12.92 13.88 -8.37
CA ASP A 253 14.27 14.10 -7.86
C ASP A 253 14.32 13.75 -6.36
N PRO A 254 15.36 13.02 -5.89
CA PRO A 254 16.52 12.54 -6.64
C PRO A 254 16.22 11.34 -7.56
N LYS A 255 17.00 11.20 -8.64
CA LYS A 255 16.95 10.04 -9.55
C LYS A 255 17.45 8.78 -8.84
N VAL A 256 16.53 7.89 -8.48
CA VAL A 256 16.85 6.62 -7.81
C VAL A 256 16.08 5.50 -8.52
N ALA A 257 16.78 4.43 -8.88
CA ALA A 257 16.15 3.25 -9.45
C ALA A 257 15.25 2.55 -8.43
N PHE A 258 14.14 1.99 -8.87
CA PHE A 258 13.14 1.37 -7.99
C PHE A 258 13.71 0.23 -7.13
N LYS A 259 14.63 -0.60 -7.67
CA LYS A 259 15.36 -1.61 -6.88
C LYS A 259 16.08 -1.03 -5.67
N ASN A 260 16.55 0.21 -5.75
CA ASN A 260 17.28 0.90 -4.68
C ASN A 260 16.36 1.70 -3.76
N LEU A 261 15.06 1.76 -4.06
CA LEU A 261 14.09 2.37 -3.18
C LEU A 261 13.80 1.45 -1.98
N PRO A 262 13.67 2.03 -0.78
CA PRO A 262 13.20 1.33 0.40
C PRO A 262 11.82 0.72 0.16
N ASP A 263 11.58 -0.42 0.79
CA ASP A 263 10.27 -1.08 0.82
C ASP A 263 9.81 -1.23 2.27
N ARG A 264 9.47 -0.10 2.90
CA ARG A 264 9.22 -0.04 4.34
C ARG A 264 7.74 -0.17 4.65
N PHE A 265 7.39 -1.04 5.60
CA PHE A 265 6.03 -1.13 6.12
C PHE A 265 5.52 0.27 6.53
N PRO A 266 4.31 0.67 6.10
CA PRO A 266 3.78 1.99 6.39
C PRO A 266 3.45 2.13 7.88
N SER A 267 4.07 3.09 8.56
CA SER A 267 3.87 3.26 10.02
C SER A 267 2.41 3.63 10.33
N VAL A 268 1.91 3.22 11.49
CA VAL A 268 0.66 3.74 12.08
C VAL A 268 0.88 5.08 12.80
N LEU A 269 2.13 5.50 13.04
CA LEU A 269 2.48 6.70 13.78
C LEU A 269 2.97 7.81 12.84
N SER A 270 2.30 8.96 12.88
CA SER A 270 2.58 10.09 11.99
C SER A 270 3.99 10.69 12.12
N LEU A 271 4.61 10.59 13.29
CA LEU A 271 5.96 11.10 13.53
C LEU A 271 7.08 10.16 13.03
N ASP A 272 6.76 8.89 12.75
CA ASP A 272 7.75 7.94 12.25
C ASP A 272 8.20 8.25 10.81
N PHE A 273 7.46 9.10 10.07
CA PHE A 273 7.85 9.60 8.75
C PHE A 273 9.04 10.56 8.75
N ARG A 274 9.63 10.80 9.92
CA ARG A 274 10.86 11.58 10.07
C ARG A 274 12.03 10.76 10.59
N ARG A 275 11.80 9.47 10.89
CA ARG A 275 12.82 8.58 11.44
C ARG A 275 13.56 7.89 10.29
N GLU A 276 14.88 7.80 10.43
CA GLU A 276 15.72 7.00 9.54
C GLU A 276 15.22 5.55 9.46
N GLN A 277 15.63 4.86 8.40
CA GLN A 277 15.22 3.48 8.17
C GLN A 277 15.60 2.59 9.34
N GLY A 278 14.63 1.79 9.78
CA GLY A 278 14.79 0.83 10.85
C GLY A 278 13.49 0.05 11.05
N GLU A 279 13.62 -1.10 11.68
CA GLU A 279 12.49 -1.94 12.07
C GLU A 279 11.68 -1.25 13.17
N TYR A 280 10.36 -1.35 13.07
CA TYR A 280 9.50 -0.89 14.15
C TYR A 280 9.65 -1.80 15.37
N ARG A 281 9.67 -1.17 16.54
CA ARG A 281 9.81 -1.84 17.84
C ARG A 281 8.74 -1.39 18.83
N ASP A 282 7.97 -0.37 18.46
CA ASP A 282 6.83 0.09 19.23
C ASP A 282 5.65 -0.86 19.07
N PHE A 283 4.77 -0.84 20.07
CA PHE A 283 3.62 -1.72 20.14
C PHE A 283 2.67 -1.53 18.95
N ASP A 284 2.40 -0.28 18.54
CA ASP A 284 1.34 0.02 17.58
C ASP A 284 1.68 -0.50 16.18
N ASN A 285 2.92 -0.28 15.72
CA ASN A 285 3.39 -0.85 14.46
C ASN A 285 3.49 -2.37 14.50
N LEU A 286 4.02 -2.94 15.59
CA LEU A 286 4.09 -4.40 15.74
C LEU A 286 2.69 -5.02 15.74
N PHE A 287 1.72 -4.40 16.41
CA PHE A 287 0.34 -4.85 16.40
C PHE A 287 -0.25 -4.85 14.99
N ALA A 288 -0.06 -3.77 14.23
CA ALA A 288 -0.53 -3.69 12.84
C ALA A 288 0.08 -4.79 11.97
N MET A 289 1.40 -4.97 12.04
CA MET A 289 2.11 -6.01 11.30
C MET A 289 1.61 -7.42 11.66
N TYR A 290 1.45 -7.72 12.95
CA TYR A 290 0.95 -9.02 13.41
C TYR A 290 -0.52 -9.26 13.01
N LEU A 291 -1.38 -8.25 13.11
CA LEU A 291 -2.78 -8.37 12.71
C LEU A 291 -2.90 -8.71 11.24
N LEU A 292 -2.20 -7.97 10.37
CA LEU A 292 -2.21 -8.18 8.92
C LEU A 292 -1.59 -9.54 8.55
N TYR A 293 -0.53 -9.96 9.24
CA TYR A 293 0.04 -11.29 9.08
C TYR A 293 -0.95 -12.40 9.47
N ASN A 294 -1.62 -12.27 10.62
CA ASN A 294 -2.58 -13.26 11.12
C ASN A 294 -3.80 -13.40 10.19
N LEU A 295 -4.24 -12.31 9.58
CA LEU A 295 -5.29 -12.28 8.55
C LEU A 295 -4.79 -12.63 7.14
N GLY A 296 -3.47 -12.78 6.96
CA GLY A 296 -2.85 -13.13 5.68
C GLY A 296 -3.39 -14.44 5.12
N ARG A 297 -3.72 -14.43 3.84
CA ARG A 297 -4.13 -15.59 3.07
C ARG A 297 -3.15 -15.92 1.96
N PHE A 298 -2.75 -14.91 1.18
CA PHE A 298 -1.83 -15.08 0.06
C PHE A 298 -0.64 -14.13 0.14
N SER A 299 0.49 -14.57 -0.38
CA SER A 299 1.54 -13.67 -0.85
C SER A 299 1.78 -13.91 -2.34
N VAL A 300 1.84 -12.83 -3.10
CA VAL A 300 2.00 -12.80 -4.55
C VAL A 300 3.32 -12.13 -4.87
N ARG A 301 4.07 -12.67 -5.84
CA ARG A 301 5.29 -12.06 -6.35
C ARG A 301 5.43 -12.26 -7.85
N ILE A 302 6.24 -11.42 -8.49
CA ILE A 302 6.80 -11.68 -9.81
C ILE A 302 8.02 -12.60 -9.63
N ASP A 303 8.04 -13.72 -10.34
CA ASP A 303 9.17 -14.63 -10.37
C ASP A 303 10.28 -14.08 -11.28
N GLU A 304 11.48 -13.86 -10.74
CA GLU A 304 12.54 -13.17 -11.48
C GLU A 304 13.03 -13.94 -12.72
N ALA A 305 13.00 -15.27 -12.68
CA ALA A 305 13.48 -16.09 -13.79
C ALA A 305 12.46 -16.17 -14.93
N THR A 306 11.18 -16.37 -14.58
CA THR A 306 10.12 -16.57 -15.57
C THR A 306 9.37 -15.29 -15.93
N LYS A 307 9.54 -14.22 -15.15
CA LYS A 307 8.78 -12.95 -15.25
C LYS A 307 7.27 -13.10 -15.08
N ARG A 308 6.81 -14.27 -14.62
CA ARG A 308 5.40 -14.60 -14.34
C ARG A 308 5.04 -14.32 -12.89
N LEU A 309 3.78 -14.01 -12.66
CA LEU A 309 3.20 -13.88 -11.32
C LEU A 309 2.99 -15.26 -10.68
N ARG A 310 3.24 -15.37 -9.37
CA ARG A 310 3.07 -16.61 -8.59
C ARG A 310 2.49 -16.32 -7.21
N ILE A 311 1.64 -17.24 -6.73
CA ILE A 311 1.34 -17.37 -5.30
C ILE A 311 2.57 -17.99 -4.63
N GLU A 312 3.30 -17.18 -3.86
CA GLU A 312 4.51 -17.64 -3.17
C GLU A 312 4.16 -18.44 -1.91
N LYS A 313 3.17 -17.96 -1.14
CA LYS A 313 2.68 -18.62 0.07
C LYS A 313 1.17 -18.49 0.18
N GLU A 314 0.57 -19.49 0.78
CA GLU A 314 -0.84 -19.56 1.13
C GLU A 314 -1.00 -20.03 2.58
N LYS A 315 -2.00 -19.49 3.28
CA LYS A 315 -2.47 -20.01 4.58
C LYS A 315 -3.92 -19.66 4.81
N GLU A 316 -4.56 -20.37 5.74
CA GLU A 316 -5.91 -19.99 6.17
C GLU A 316 -5.87 -18.73 7.05
N PRO A 317 -6.69 -17.71 6.75
CA PRO A 317 -6.76 -16.49 7.56
C PRO A 317 -7.50 -16.77 8.88
N MET A 318 -7.02 -16.18 9.98
CA MET A 318 -7.74 -16.20 11.26
C MET A 318 -9.03 -15.37 11.19
N THR A 319 -9.94 -15.59 12.13
CA THR A 319 -11.02 -14.62 12.36
C THR A 319 -10.42 -13.30 12.85
N TYR A 320 -11.10 -12.17 12.60
CA TYR A 320 -10.60 -10.86 13.06
C TYR A 320 -10.40 -10.82 14.58
N ALA A 321 -11.33 -11.38 15.35
CA ALA A 321 -11.24 -11.41 16.82
C ALA A 321 -9.99 -12.19 17.30
N ASP A 322 -9.74 -13.37 16.74
CA ASP A 322 -8.59 -14.20 17.10
C ASP A 322 -7.28 -13.53 16.66
N ALA A 323 -7.26 -12.97 15.44
CA ALA A 323 -6.11 -12.27 14.89
C ALA A 323 -5.71 -11.07 15.76
N VAL A 324 -6.69 -10.28 16.24
CA VAL A 324 -6.47 -9.16 17.15
C VAL A 324 -5.93 -9.62 18.51
N SER A 325 -6.51 -10.68 19.08
CA SER A 325 -6.07 -11.22 20.37
C SER A 325 -4.60 -11.68 20.31
N LEU A 326 -4.24 -12.44 19.27
CA LEU A 326 -2.89 -12.92 19.08
C LEU A 326 -1.92 -11.77 18.76
N ALA A 327 -2.32 -10.82 17.90
CA ALA A 327 -1.49 -9.67 17.55
C ALA A 327 -1.18 -8.78 18.77
N LYS A 328 -2.15 -8.54 19.66
CA LYS A 328 -1.93 -7.80 20.91
C LYS A 328 -0.92 -8.50 21.81
N THR A 329 -1.04 -9.81 21.95
CA THR A 329 -0.15 -10.62 22.79
C THR A 329 1.28 -10.59 22.25
N ALA A 330 1.45 -10.83 20.95
CA ALA A 330 2.76 -10.82 20.28
C ALA A 330 3.40 -9.42 20.31
N ALA A 331 2.66 -8.37 19.94
CA ALA A 331 3.15 -6.99 19.94
C ALA A 331 3.58 -6.53 21.34
N LYS A 332 2.82 -6.91 22.38
CA LYS A 332 3.18 -6.59 23.77
C LYS A 332 4.47 -7.28 24.18
N SER A 333 4.58 -8.59 23.95
CA SER A 333 5.79 -9.36 24.25
C SER A 333 7.03 -8.75 23.58
N ASP A 334 6.96 -8.51 22.27
CA ASP A 334 8.11 -8.09 21.49
C ASP A 334 8.51 -6.64 21.77
N SER A 335 7.53 -5.73 21.88
CA SER A 335 7.82 -4.33 22.25
C SER A 335 8.44 -4.21 23.65
N GLU A 336 8.02 -5.05 24.62
CA GLU A 336 8.63 -5.10 25.94
C GLU A 336 10.07 -5.64 25.90
N ASN A 337 10.31 -6.70 25.13
CA ASN A 337 11.64 -7.30 24.98
C ASN A 337 12.61 -6.36 24.26
N TYR A 338 12.17 -5.67 23.21
CA TYR A 338 12.95 -4.62 22.55
C TYR A 338 13.31 -3.49 23.51
N ARG A 339 12.35 -3.02 24.32
CA ARG A 339 12.59 -1.97 25.32
C ARG A 339 13.62 -2.41 26.37
N ARG A 340 13.61 -3.69 26.76
CA ARG A 340 14.58 -4.28 27.70
C ARG A 340 15.93 -4.61 27.07
N ARG A 341 16.09 -4.47 25.75
CA ARG A 341 17.27 -4.90 24.98
C ARG A 341 17.64 -6.37 25.23
N ALA A 342 16.63 -7.20 25.48
CA ALA A 342 16.83 -8.63 25.67
C ALA A 342 17.27 -9.28 24.34
N LEU A 343 18.03 -10.38 24.42
CA LEU A 343 18.21 -11.27 23.29
C LEU A 343 16.96 -12.13 23.17
N PHE A 344 16.19 -11.96 22.10
CA PHE A 344 14.98 -12.74 21.83
C PHE A 344 14.73 -12.87 20.33
N GLN A 345 13.96 -13.89 19.96
CA GLN A 345 13.42 -14.02 18.61
C GLN A 345 12.02 -13.38 18.58
N PRO A 346 11.75 -12.40 17.70
CA PRO A 346 10.41 -11.87 17.51
C PRO A 346 9.44 -12.97 17.08
N ALA A 347 8.16 -12.83 17.42
CA ALA A 347 7.15 -13.82 17.05
C ALA A 347 6.87 -13.86 15.52
N GLY A 348 7.30 -12.85 14.77
CA GLY A 348 7.08 -12.70 13.33
C GLY A 348 8.23 -13.20 12.46
N ILE A 349 7.96 -13.31 11.15
CA ILE A 349 8.94 -13.62 10.11
C ILE A 349 9.20 -12.36 9.30
N ARG A 350 10.47 -12.00 9.12
CA ARG A 350 10.85 -10.85 8.29
C ARG A 350 10.59 -11.11 6.81
N ILE A 351 10.08 -10.10 6.12
CA ILE A 351 9.91 -10.14 4.65
C ILE A 351 11.30 -10.14 4.02
N GLY A 352 11.57 -11.09 3.13
CA GLY A 352 12.86 -11.20 2.42
C GLY A 352 13.90 -12.11 3.09
N GLU A 353 13.69 -12.52 4.35
CA GLU A 353 14.53 -13.58 4.95
C GLU A 353 14.05 -14.97 4.50
N PRO A 354 14.96 -15.89 4.10
CA PRO A 354 14.62 -17.30 3.95
C PRO A 354 14.03 -17.82 5.28
N ALA A 355 13.05 -18.73 5.22
CA ALA A 355 12.62 -19.46 6.41
C ALA A 355 13.83 -20.26 6.94
N SER A 356 14.51 -19.75 7.95
CA SER A 356 15.68 -20.41 8.49
C SER A 356 15.23 -21.59 9.35
N ASN A 357 15.36 -22.81 8.82
CA ASN A 357 15.30 -24.04 9.62
C ASN A 357 16.66 -24.40 10.26
N ARG A 358 17.68 -23.52 10.16
CA ARG A 358 19.03 -23.78 10.68
C ARG A 358 19.11 -23.87 12.22
N HIS A 359 18.04 -23.56 12.93
CA HIS A 359 17.98 -23.63 14.40
C HIS A 359 17.32 -24.91 14.93
N LEU A 360 16.89 -25.84 14.07
CA LEU A 360 16.40 -27.17 14.51
C LEU A 360 17.54 -28.13 14.91
N TYR A 361 18.80 -27.76 14.66
CA TYR A 361 19.96 -28.50 15.11
C TYR A 361 20.78 -27.65 16.08
N HIS A 362 20.47 -27.76 17.37
CA HIS A 362 21.51 -27.58 18.38
C HIS A 362 22.49 -28.74 18.21
N PHE A 363 23.63 -28.50 17.58
CA PHE A 363 24.80 -29.32 17.87
C PHE A 363 25.43 -28.73 19.13
N PRO A 364 25.38 -29.42 20.29
CA PRO A 364 26.26 -29.04 21.38
C PRO A 364 27.70 -29.17 20.86
N ASP A 365 28.54 -28.18 21.19
CA ASP A 365 29.96 -28.24 20.91
C ASP A 365 30.52 -29.55 21.48
N ILE A 366 30.92 -30.45 20.59
CA ILE A 366 31.83 -31.54 20.92
C ILE A 366 33.15 -31.18 20.28
N ASP A 367 33.94 -30.43 21.03
CA ASP A 367 35.38 -30.41 20.85
C ASP A 367 35.95 -31.52 21.75
N SER A 368 36.40 -32.64 21.17
CA SER A 368 37.52 -33.51 21.66
C SER A 368 37.60 -34.89 20.98
N GLY A 369 38.13 -34.91 19.74
CA GLY A 369 39.09 -35.91 19.21
C GLY A 369 38.70 -37.40 19.08
N PRO A 370 39.64 -38.27 18.61
CA PRO A 370 40.92 -37.98 17.95
C PRO A 370 40.89 -38.27 16.45
N ALA A 371 41.81 -37.64 15.71
CA ALA A 371 42.20 -38.11 14.39
C ALA A 371 42.90 -39.47 14.53
N LEU A 372 42.61 -40.44 13.65
CA LEU A 372 43.53 -41.53 13.32
C LEU A 372 43.11 -42.25 12.03
N ARG A 373 43.99 -42.06 11.02
CA ARG A 373 44.36 -42.90 9.87
C ARG A 373 43.36 -43.15 8.75
#